data_AF-A0A6P1NIF8-F1
#
_entry.id   AF-A0A6P1NIF8-F1
#
_cell.length_a   1.000
_cell.length_b   1.000
_cell.length_c   1.000
_cell.angle_alpha   90.00
_cell.angle_beta   90.00
_cell.angle_gamma   90.00
#
_symmetry.space_group_name_H-M   'P 1'
#
loop_
_entity.id
_entity.type
_entity.pdbx_description
1 polymer ?
#
loop_
_entity_poly.entity_id
_entity_poly.type
_entity_poly.pdbx_seq_one_letter_code
_entity_poly.pdbx_strand_id
1 'polypeptide(L)'
;MRRVAPFVLRYSVQVGLIGVIGFSLTACSGSDVSRAFGLKRSTPDEYTVTTRTPLSMPPSETFALPGSAKANRPEESPRMQALETLAPDVALNPTEGKASEGQSALVGEIKQSAQGPQNAELGDADAGFVDSLMFWQGGRAGSVVDGEAENQRIQKNMALGQKLDNGATPTMRGK
;
A
#
# COMPACT_ATOMS: atom_id res chain seq x y z
N MET A 1 85.15 -63.42 3.47
CA MET A 1 83.85 -63.57 2.77
C MET A 1 82.71 -63.42 3.79
N ARG A 2 82.09 -62.25 3.89
CA ARG A 2 80.90 -62.05 4.76
C ARG A 2 79.64 -62.28 3.91
N ARG A 3 79.04 -63.46 3.99
CA ARG A 3 77.72 -63.73 3.39
C ARG A 3 76.66 -63.00 4.21
N VAL A 4 76.31 -61.78 3.79
CA VAL A 4 75.16 -61.07 4.36
C VAL A 4 73.91 -61.86 3.97
N ALA A 5 73.17 -62.35 4.97
CA ALA A 5 71.98 -63.14 4.74
C ALA A 5 70.94 -62.31 3.95
N PRO A 6 70.30 -62.87 2.90
CA PRO A 6 69.38 -62.13 2.04
C PRO A 6 68.18 -61.55 2.82
N PHE A 7 67.89 -62.10 4.01
CA PHE A 7 66.83 -61.61 4.89
C PHE A 7 67.13 -60.22 5.48
N VAL A 8 68.37 -59.96 5.90
CA VAL A 8 68.77 -58.68 6.52
C VAL A 8 68.85 -57.56 5.48
N LEU A 9 69.26 -57.90 4.25
CA LEU A 9 69.26 -56.96 3.13
C LEU A 9 67.84 -56.60 2.68
N ARG A 10 66.91 -57.57 2.67
CA ARG A 10 65.50 -57.31 2.35
C ARG A 10 64.80 -56.48 3.41
N TYR A 11 65.09 -56.74 4.70
CA TYR A 11 64.51 -55.96 5.80
C TYR A 11 65.02 -54.51 5.81
N SER A 12 66.31 -54.28 5.56
CA SER A 12 66.87 -52.92 5.46
C SER A 12 66.33 -52.14 4.25
N VAL A 13 66.14 -52.81 3.10
CA VAL A 13 65.45 -52.20 1.94
C VAL A 13 63.98 -51.89 2.26
N GLN A 14 63.27 -52.79 2.95
CA GLN A 14 61.87 -52.54 3.35
C GLN A 14 61.74 -51.40 4.37
N VAL A 15 62.63 -51.33 5.37
CA VAL A 15 62.65 -50.22 6.34
C VAL A 15 63.03 -48.91 5.66
N GLY A 16 63.97 -48.93 4.72
CA GLY A 16 64.30 -47.76 3.90
C GLY A 16 63.12 -47.29 3.04
N LEU A 17 62.41 -48.21 2.38
CA LEU A 17 61.23 -47.90 1.58
C LEU A 17 60.09 -47.29 2.43
N ILE A 18 59.82 -47.87 3.61
CA ILE A 18 58.81 -47.35 4.55
C ILE A 18 59.21 -45.97 5.07
N GLY A 19 60.50 -45.76 5.37
CA GLY A 19 61.02 -44.46 5.77
C GLY A 19 60.84 -43.39 4.69
N VAL A 20 61.12 -43.73 3.43
CA VAL A 20 60.94 -42.81 2.29
C VAL A 20 59.47 -42.48 2.07
N ILE A 21 58.57 -43.46 2.16
CA ILE A 21 57.11 -43.24 2.05
C ILE A 21 56.62 -42.36 3.21
N GLY A 22 57.04 -42.64 4.45
CA GLY A 22 56.71 -41.83 5.62
C GLY A 22 57.17 -40.38 5.48
N PHE A 23 58.37 -40.15 4.94
CA PHE A 23 58.89 -38.80 4.70
C PHE A 23 58.19 -38.10 3.53
N SER A 24 57.68 -38.86 2.55
CA SER A 24 56.92 -38.29 1.43
C SER A 24 55.55 -37.75 1.88
N LEU A 25 54.98 -38.33 2.96
CA LEU A 25 53.72 -37.87 3.55
C LEU A 25 53.85 -36.57 4.35
N THR A 26 55.04 -36.24 4.88
CA THR A 26 55.27 -34.97 5.60
C THR A 26 55.44 -33.78 4.65
N ALA A 27 55.65 -34.02 3.36
CA ALA A 27 55.71 -32.98 2.32
C ALA A 27 54.32 -32.38 1.99
N CYS A 28 53.23 -33.06 2.34
CA CYS A 28 51.89 -32.46 2.32
C CYS A 28 51.74 -31.54 3.53
N SER A 29 51.76 -30.23 3.29
CA SER A 29 51.58 -29.24 4.35
C SER A 29 50.23 -29.45 5.03
N GLY A 30 50.20 -29.51 6.37
CA GLY A 30 48.95 -29.68 7.13
C GLY A 30 47.92 -28.56 6.89
N SER A 31 48.38 -27.42 6.38
CA SER A 31 47.53 -26.29 6.01
C SER A 31 46.62 -26.60 4.83
N ASP A 32 47.11 -27.34 3.82
CA ASP A 32 46.33 -27.73 2.65
C ASP A 32 45.29 -28.78 3.01
N VAL A 33 45.65 -29.72 3.88
CA VAL A 33 44.73 -30.75 4.41
C VAL A 33 43.60 -30.09 5.20
N SER A 34 43.90 -29.15 6.09
CA SER A 34 42.88 -28.42 6.86
C SER A 34 41.94 -27.57 5.98
N ARG A 35 42.44 -27.06 4.85
CA ARG A 35 41.65 -26.31 3.87
C ARG A 35 40.78 -27.24 3.02
N ALA A 36 41.30 -28.40 2.60
CA ALA A 36 40.56 -29.40 1.83
C ALA A 36 39.40 -30.02 2.63
N PHE A 37 39.61 -30.25 3.93
CA PHE A 37 38.56 -30.71 4.85
C PHE A 37 37.65 -29.59 5.36
N GLY A 38 37.81 -28.35 4.89
CA GLY A 38 36.94 -27.22 5.23
C GLY A 38 37.07 -26.70 6.67
N LEU A 39 38.06 -27.16 7.44
CA LEU A 39 38.32 -26.66 8.81
C LEU A 39 38.86 -25.22 8.82
N LYS A 40 39.37 -24.73 7.68
CA LYS A 40 39.84 -23.36 7.54
C LYS A 40 39.15 -22.67 6.36
N ARG A 41 38.52 -21.53 6.64
CA ARG A 41 37.89 -20.68 5.61
C ARG A 41 38.96 -20.06 4.70
N SER A 42 38.86 -20.29 3.39
CA SER A 42 39.60 -19.50 2.40
C SER A 42 38.79 -18.23 2.08
N THR A 43 39.26 -17.09 2.56
CA THR A 43 38.76 -15.80 2.10
C THR A 43 39.51 -15.39 0.83
N PRO A 44 38.82 -14.96 -0.23
CA PRO A 44 39.47 -14.35 -1.39
C PRO A 44 40.30 -13.14 -0.98
N ASP A 45 41.39 -12.89 -1.71
CA ASP A 45 42.26 -11.73 -1.49
C ASP A 45 41.50 -10.43 -1.79
N GLU A 46 41.89 -9.35 -1.10
CA GLU A 46 41.28 -8.02 -1.21
C GLU A 46 41.37 -7.42 -2.62
N TYR A 47 42.25 -7.97 -3.46
CA TYR A 47 42.40 -7.59 -4.87
C TYR A 47 41.80 -8.60 -5.87
N THR A 48 41.18 -9.69 -5.42
CA THR A 48 40.59 -10.68 -6.32
C THR A 48 39.24 -10.20 -6.86
N VAL A 49 39.25 -9.67 -8.08
CA VAL A 49 38.02 -9.30 -8.80
C VAL A 49 37.36 -10.55 -9.36
N THR A 50 36.20 -10.93 -8.81
CA THR A 50 35.36 -12.02 -9.35
C THR A 50 34.26 -11.43 -10.23
N THR A 51 34.11 -11.94 -11.45
CA THR A 51 33.02 -11.52 -12.34
C THR A 51 31.73 -12.23 -11.92
N ARG A 52 30.73 -11.47 -11.47
CA ARG A 52 29.38 -12.00 -11.26
C ARG A 52 28.62 -12.01 -12.58
N THR A 53 27.74 -13.00 -12.77
CA THR A 53 26.78 -13.02 -13.88
C THR A 53 25.99 -11.71 -13.87
N PRO A 54 25.78 -11.05 -15.03
CA PRO A 54 24.97 -9.84 -15.07
C PRO A 54 23.58 -10.14 -14.52
N LEU A 55 23.07 -9.27 -13.63
CA LEU A 55 21.70 -9.35 -13.17
C LEU A 55 20.78 -9.09 -14.37
N SER A 56 20.03 -10.09 -14.81
CA SER A 56 18.93 -9.85 -15.75
C SER A 56 17.80 -9.17 -14.98
N MET A 57 17.43 -7.96 -15.42
CA MET A 57 16.22 -7.31 -14.93
C MET A 57 15.02 -8.19 -15.33
N PRO A 58 14.15 -8.60 -14.40
CA PRO A 58 12.90 -9.24 -14.78
C PRO A 58 12.09 -8.26 -15.66
N PRO A 59 11.26 -8.76 -16.60
CA PRO A 59 10.41 -7.91 -17.42
C PRO A 59 9.59 -7.00 -16.51
N SER A 60 9.70 -5.69 -16.72
CA SER A 60 8.94 -4.72 -15.95
C SER A 60 7.48 -4.87 -16.33
N GLU A 61 6.71 -5.56 -15.48
CA GLU A 61 5.26 -5.40 -15.42
C GLU A 61 5.00 -3.90 -15.31
N THR A 62 4.39 -3.30 -16.33
CA THR A 62 3.97 -1.91 -16.27
C THR A 62 2.91 -1.79 -15.19
N PHE A 63 3.30 -1.32 -14.01
CA PHE A 63 2.36 -1.02 -12.95
C PHE A 63 1.38 0.03 -13.49
N ALA A 64 0.09 -0.30 -13.53
CA ALA A 64 -0.92 0.69 -13.79
C ALA A 64 -0.81 1.77 -12.71
N LEU A 65 -0.67 3.04 -13.11
CA LEU A 65 -0.69 4.14 -12.16
C LEU A 65 -2.02 4.11 -11.39
N PRO A 66 -2.01 4.34 -10.07
CA PRO A 66 -3.24 4.49 -9.30
C PRO A 66 -4.08 5.61 -9.92
N GLY A 67 -5.30 5.28 -10.38
CA GLY A 67 -6.22 6.22 -11.03
C GLY A 67 -6.21 6.26 -12.56
N SER A 68 -5.49 5.37 -13.25
CA SER A 68 -5.58 5.31 -14.72
C SER A 68 -7.01 4.97 -15.18
N ALA A 69 -7.52 5.65 -16.21
CA ALA A 69 -8.88 5.46 -16.74
C ALA A 69 -9.18 4.04 -17.26
N LYS A 70 -8.14 3.19 -17.40
CA LYS A 70 -8.25 1.78 -17.78
C LYS A 70 -8.09 0.82 -16.60
N ALA A 71 -7.94 1.33 -15.38
CA ALA A 71 -8.04 0.49 -14.20
C ALA A 71 -9.48 -0.03 -14.13
N ASN A 72 -9.65 -1.35 -14.24
CA ASN A 72 -10.91 -2.03 -13.93
C ASN A 72 -11.18 -1.87 -12.42
N ARG A 73 -11.56 -0.67 -12.00
CA ARG A 73 -12.12 -0.46 -10.68
C ARG A 73 -13.55 -0.98 -10.77
N PRO A 74 -13.94 -1.97 -9.95
CA PRO A 74 -15.36 -2.22 -9.77
C PRO A 74 -16.00 -0.87 -9.42
N GLU A 75 -17.10 -0.52 -10.07
CA GLU A 75 -17.92 0.65 -9.73
C GLU A 75 -18.36 0.49 -8.27
N GLU A 76 -17.50 0.93 -7.36
CA GLU A 76 -17.69 0.77 -5.94
C GLU A 76 -18.77 1.77 -5.58
N SER A 77 -20.00 1.26 -5.43
CA SER A 77 -21.12 2.12 -5.10
C SER A 77 -20.75 2.96 -3.87
N PRO A 78 -21.03 4.27 -3.86
CA PRO A 78 -20.70 5.14 -2.72
C PRO A 78 -21.24 4.58 -1.38
N ARG A 79 -22.34 3.82 -1.47
CA ARG A 79 -22.93 3.07 -0.37
C ARG A 79 -21.97 2.01 0.20
N MET A 80 -21.30 1.21 -0.63
CA MET A 80 -20.37 0.17 -0.18
C MET A 80 -19.13 0.80 0.47
N GLN A 81 -18.61 1.88 -0.11
CA GLN A 81 -17.48 2.60 0.45
C GLN A 81 -17.82 3.23 1.82
N ALA A 82 -19.01 3.83 1.94
CA ALA A 82 -19.49 4.33 3.23
C ALA A 82 -19.70 3.20 4.25
N LEU A 83 -20.22 2.05 3.82
CA LEU A 83 -20.45 0.90 4.69
C LEU A 83 -19.15 0.28 5.20
N GLU A 84 -18.12 0.17 4.36
CA GLU A 84 -16.77 -0.26 4.78
C GLU A 84 -16.18 0.68 5.83
N THR A 85 -16.40 1.99 5.67
CA THR A 85 -15.89 3.00 6.61
C THR A 85 -16.65 2.98 7.94
N LEU A 86 -17.97 2.83 7.91
CA LEU A 86 -18.83 2.92 9.09
C LEU A 86 -18.96 1.60 9.85
N ALA A 87 -18.96 0.48 9.15
CA ALA A 87 -19.23 -0.85 9.69
C ALA A 87 -18.45 -1.93 8.90
N PRO A 88 -17.11 -2.00 9.04
CA PRO A 88 -16.27 -2.92 8.28
C PRO A 88 -16.62 -4.40 8.49
N ASP A 89 -17.08 -4.78 9.69
CA ASP A 89 -17.48 -6.16 9.97
C ASP A 89 -18.74 -6.58 9.17
N VAL A 90 -19.67 -5.64 8.93
CA VAL A 90 -20.86 -5.88 8.09
C VAL A 90 -20.48 -6.00 6.62
N ALA A 91 -19.41 -5.31 6.18
CA ALA A 91 -18.88 -5.43 4.82
C ALA A 91 -18.24 -6.81 4.58
N LEU A 92 -17.54 -7.35 5.59
CA LEU A 92 -16.84 -8.63 5.52
C LEU A 92 -17.78 -9.82 5.76
N ASN A 93 -18.76 -9.66 6.65
CA ASN A 93 -19.75 -10.67 7.02
C ASN A 93 -21.16 -10.08 6.89
N PRO A 94 -21.73 -10.05 5.67
CA PRO A 94 -23.10 -9.58 5.50
C PRO A 94 -24.03 -10.44 6.35
N THR A 95 -24.69 -9.83 7.33
CA THR A 95 -25.66 -10.52 8.17
C THR A 95 -26.90 -10.84 7.35
N GLU A 96 -26.96 -12.07 6.82
CA GLU A 96 -28.14 -12.61 6.16
C GLU A 96 -29.19 -12.96 7.22
N GLY A 97 -30.04 -11.98 7.53
CA GLY A 97 -31.15 -12.12 8.47
C GLY A 97 -32.36 -11.33 8.04
N LYS A 98 -33.56 -11.85 8.35
CA LYS A 98 -34.79 -11.08 8.16
C LYS A 98 -34.84 -9.98 9.21
N ALA A 99 -34.92 -8.72 8.77
CA ALA A 99 -35.04 -7.59 9.67
C ALA A 99 -36.26 -7.77 10.59
N SER A 100 -36.08 -7.53 11.89
CA SER A 100 -37.19 -7.52 12.84
C SER A 100 -38.12 -6.34 12.57
N GLU A 101 -39.36 -6.41 13.06
CA GLU A 101 -40.33 -5.31 12.91
C GLU A 101 -39.77 -4.00 13.49
N GLY A 102 -39.14 -4.06 14.67
CA GLY A 102 -38.50 -2.90 15.29
C GLY A 102 -37.31 -2.34 14.49
N GLN A 103 -36.47 -3.20 13.89
CA GLN A 103 -35.40 -2.75 13.01
C GLN A 103 -35.94 -2.06 11.75
N SER A 104 -37.01 -2.61 11.17
CA SER A 104 -37.64 -2.01 9.98
C SER A 104 -38.28 -0.65 10.27
N ALA A 105 -38.87 -0.49 11.47
CA ALA A 105 -39.42 0.78 11.92
C ALA A 105 -38.32 1.84 12.11
N LEU A 106 -37.21 1.47 12.77
CA LEU A 106 -36.08 2.38 12.99
C LEU A 106 -35.41 2.79 11.66
N VAL A 107 -35.19 1.85 10.74
CA VAL A 107 -34.64 2.15 9.42
C VAL A 107 -35.60 3.02 8.61
N GLY A 108 -36.92 2.83 8.76
CA GLY A 108 -37.94 3.70 8.18
C GLY A 108 -37.82 5.14 8.66
N GLU A 109 -37.72 5.34 9.97
CA GLU A 109 -37.56 6.67 10.58
C GLU A 109 -36.25 7.36 10.16
N ILE A 110 -35.15 6.62 10.13
CA ILE A 110 -33.85 7.12 9.67
C ILE A 110 -33.93 7.52 8.20
N LYS A 111 -34.56 6.70 7.34
CA LYS A 111 -34.75 7.03 5.93
C LYS A 111 -35.59 8.30 5.75
N GLN A 112 -36.66 8.44 6.52
CA GLN A 112 -37.50 9.64 6.49
C GLN A 112 -36.71 10.88 6.92
N SER A 113 -35.89 10.75 7.97
CA SER A 113 -35.01 11.83 8.45
C SER A 113 -33.90 12.19 7.45
N ALA A 114 -33.31 11.18 6.79
CA ALA A 114 -32.26 11.37 5.79
C ALA A 114 -32.78 11.92 4.45
N GLN A 115 -34.05 11.67 4.12
CA GLN A 115 -34.76 12.28 2.99
C GLN A 115 -35.39 13.63 3.34
N GLY A 116 -35.33 14.02 4.62
CA GLY A 116 -35.62 15.38 5.03
C GLY A 116 -34.71 16.34 4.25
N PRO A 117 -35.17 17.57 4.00
CA PRO A 117 -34.33 18.56 3.34
C PRO A 117 -33.01 18.66 4.12
N GLN A 118 -31.87 18.54 3.42
CA GLN A 118 -30.50 18.61 3.99
C GLN A 118 -30.17 20.04 4.43
N ASN A 119 -31.05 20.61 5.23
CA ASN A 119 -30.87 21.89 5.86
C ASN A 119 -30.15 21.56 7.18
N ALA A 120 -28.84 21.35 7.09
CA ALA A 120 -27.98 21.47 8.27
C ALA A 120 -27.96 22.91 8.82
N GLU A 121 -28.69 23.82 8.18
CA GLU A 121 -29.14 25.07 8.77
C GLU A 121 -30.02 24.73 9.99
N LEU A 122 -29.41 24.94 11.16
CA LEU A 122 -30.05 25.39 12.40
C LEU A 122 -31.55 25.62 12.19
N GLY A 123 -32.41 24.82 12.82
CA GLY A 123 -33.85 25.02 12.73
C GLY A 123 -34.26 26.46 13.05
N ASP A 124 -35.49 26.85 12.72
CA ASP A 124 -36.08 28.19 12.91
C ASP A 124 -35.95 28.82 14.32
N ALA A 125 -35.37 28.11 15.29
CA ALA A 125 -35.06 28.61 16.60
C ALA A 125 -33.96 29.69 16.53
N ASP A 126 -34.38 30.92 16.79
CA ASP A 126 -33.56 32.12 17.07
C ASP A 126 -32.94 32.87 15.88
N ALA A 127 -33.56 32.79 14.69
CA ALA A 127 -33.24 33.69 13.58
C ALA A 127 -33.23 35.17 14.01
N GLY A 128 -34.14 35.59 14.90
CA GLY A 128 -34.27 36.98 15.33
C GLY A 128 -33.11 37.52 16.18
N PHE A 129 -32.56 36.72 17.10
CA PHE A 129 -31.40 37.15 17.89
C PHE A 129 -30.15 37.29 17.02
N VAL A 130 -29.91 36.30 16.15
CA VAL A 130 -28.78 36.30 15.23
C VAL A 130 -28.88 37.47 14.23
N ASP A 131 -30.08 37.73 13.70
CA ASP A 131 -30.33 38.86 12.80
C ASP A 131 -30.05 40.21 13.50
N SER A 132 -30.47 40.36 14.76
CA SER A 132 -30.21 41.59 15.54
C SER A 132 -28.72 41.83 15.82
N LEU A 133 -27.94 40.76 16.00
CA LEU A 133 -26.50 40.83 16.20
C LEU A 133 -25.76 41.14 14.89
N MET A 134 -26.15 40.47 13.80
CA MET A 134 -25.52 40.64 12.48
C MET A 134 -25.83 42.00 11.86
N PHE A 135 -27.07 42.50 12.00
CA PHE A 135 -27.55 43.76 11.42
C PHE A 135 -27.73 44.87 12.48
N TRP A 136 -26.92 44.86 13.55
CA TRP A 136 -26.99 45.81 14.67
C TRP A 136 -26.84 47.29 14.25
N GLN A 137 -26.16 47.56 13.13
CA GLN A 137 -25.97 48.90 12.56
C GLN A 137 -26.97 49.23 11.44
N GLY A 138 -28.03 48.42 11.31
CA GLY A 138 -29.03 48.51 10.25
C GLY A 138 -28.72 47.60 9.06
N GLY A 139 -29.76 47.26 8.29
CA GLY A 139 -29.70 46.30 7.19
C GLY A 139 -30.80 45.24 7.32
N ARG A 140 -30.88 44.33 6.35
CA ARG A 140 -31.69 43.12 6.44
C ARG A 140 -30.96 42.00 5.70
N ALA A 141 -31.18 40.75 6.10
CA ALA A 141 -30.71 39.62 5.33
C ALA A 141 -31.23 39.69 3.88
N GLY A 142 -30.38 39.33 2.91
CA GLY A 142 -30.78 39.19 1.52
C GLY A 142 -31.76 38.03 1.32
N SER A 143 -32.38 37.95 0.15
CA SER A 143 -33.18 36.77 -0.22
C SER A 143 -32.28 35.55 -0.39
N VAL A 144 -32.79 34.38 0.00
CA VAL A 144 -32.08 33.11 -0.14
C VAL A 144 -31.83 32.81 -1.62
N VAL A 145 -30.61 32.41 -1.98
CA VAL A 145 -30.24 32.06 -3.35
C VAL A 145 -30.93 30.75 -3.75
N ASP A 146 -31.51 30.70 -4.96
CA ASP A 146 -32.03 29.46 -5.53
C ASP A 146 -30.84 28.67 -6.10
N GLY A 147 -30.43 27.61 -5.38
CA GLY A 147 -29.25 26.82 -5.73
C GLY A 147 -29.34 26.14 -7.09
N GLU A 148 -30.53 25.66 -7.47
CA GLU A 148 -30.73 24.96 -8.75
C GLU A 148 -30.67 25.95 -9.91
N ALA A 149 -31.38 27.07 -9.80
CA ALA A 149 -31.35 28.11 -10.81
C ALA A 149 -29.95 28.77 -10.94
N GLU A 150 -29.24 28.94 -9.83
CA GLU A 150 -27.88 29.51 -9.83
C GLU A 150 -26.87 28.56 -10.48
N ASN A 151 -26.96 27.26 -10.20
CA ASN A 151 -26.10 26.28 -10.85
C ASN A 151 -26.32 26.27 -12.38
N GLN A 152 -27.58 26.37 -12.82
CA GLN A 152 -27.91 26.47 -14.25
C GLN A 152 -27.34 27.76 -14.88
N ARG A 153 -27.40 28.90 -14.18
CA ARG A 153 -26.81 30.17 -14.64
C ARG A 153 -25.29 30.04 -14.79
N ILE A 154 -24.62 29.46 -13.80
CA ILE A 154 -23.17 29.23 -13.82
C ILE A 154 -22.77 28.34 -15.01
N GLN A 155 -23.48 27.23 -15.22
CA GLN A 155 -23.25 26.33 -16.36
C GLN A 155 -23.42 27.03 -17.70
N LYS A 156 -24.46 27.84 -17.86
CA LYS A 156 -24.68 28.64 -19.07
C LYS A 156 -23.53 29.62 -19.30
N ASN A 157 -23.08 30.33 -18.27
CA ASN A 157 -21.98 31.30 -18.41
C ASN A 157 -20.66 30.62 -18.79
N MET A 158 -20.36 29.46 -18.20
CA MET A 158 -19.21 28.65 -18.60
C MET A 158 -19.29 28.21 -20.07
N ALA A 159 -20.46 27.75 -20.53
CA ALA A 159 -20.66 27.34 -21.91
C ALA A 159 -20.53 28.50 -22.92
N LEU A 160 -20.88 29.72 -22.49
CA LEU A 160 -20.78 30.94 -23.31
C LEU A 160 -19.42 31.64 -23.19
N GLY A 161 -18.48 31.12 -22.38
CA GLY A 161 -17.19 31.76 -22.11
C GLY A 161 -17.31 33.09 -21.37
N GLN A 162 -18.44 33.34 -20.71
CA GLN A 162 -18.67 34.53 -19.91
C GLN A 162 -18.11 34.33 -18.50
N LYS A 163 -17.86 35.45 -17.81
CA LYS A 163 -17.45 35.40 -16.40
C LYS A 163 -18.58 34.84 -15.52
N LEU A 164 -18.20 34.16 -14.43
CA LEU A 164 -19.13 33.53 -13.49
C LEU A 164 -20.06 34.53 -12.80
N ASP A 165 -19.63 35.79 -12.64
CA ASP A 165 -20.38 36.90 -12.04
C ASP A 165 -21.35 37.60 -13.01
N ASN A 166 -21.41 37.16 -14.28
CA ASN A 166 -22.26 37.81 -15.27
C ASN A 166 -23.74 37.45 -15.07
N GLY A 167 -24.58 38.45 -14.83
CA GLY A 167 -26.03 38.30 -14.65
C GLY A 167 -26.47 38.33 -13.19
N ALA A 168 -27.78 38.47 -12.97
CA ALA A 168 -28.35 38.49 -11.62
C ALA A 168 -28.40 37.09 -11.01
N THR A 169 -27.97 36.95 -9.75
CA THR A 169 -28.12 35.71 -8.97
C THR A 169 -29.61 35.45 -8.72
N PRO A 170 -30.15 34.30 -9.14
CA PRO A 170 -31.55 33.96 -8.90
C PRO A 170 -31.75 33.71 -7.40
N THR A 171 -32.74 34.37 -6.83
CA THR A 171 -33.09 34.21 -5.41
C THR A 171 -34.51 33.67 -5.28
N MET A 172 -34.72 32.77 -4.33
CA MET A 172 -36.05 32.32 -3.93
C MET A 172 -36.83 33.51 -3.38
N ARG A 173 -38.02 33.75 -3.92
CA ARG A 173 -38.95 34.75 -3.37
C ARG A 173 -39.52 34.17 -2.08
N GLY A 174 -39.21 34.78 -0.94
CA GLY A 174 -39.89 34.48 0.32
C GLY A 174 -41.39 34.66 0.15
N LYS A 175 -42.17 33.71 0.69
CA LYS A 175 -43.63 33.77 0.68
C LYS A 175 -44.13 34.68 1.79
#